data_AF-A0A8D8NFK9-F1
#
_entry.id   AF-A0A8D8NFK9-F1
#
_cell.length_a   1.000
_cell.length_b   1.000
_cell.length_c   1.000
_cell.angle_alpha   90.00
_cell.angle_beta   90.00
_cell.angle_gamma   90.00
#
_symmetry.space_group_name_H-M   'P 1'
#
loop_
_entity.id
_entity.type
_entity.pdbx_description
1 polymer ?
#
loop_
_entity_poly.entity_id
_entity_poly.type
_entity_poly.pdbx_seq_one_letter_code
_entity_poly.pdbx_strand_id
1 'polypeptide(L)'
;NDYRMIVLAVLPQLRHLILNGVVLQPSIQFGHLSELTYLDLTACIFAEFSLKALIDLPNLKALILFNVWPLDHEFPTLCKLKSLQTLDLSVSRANVDGNYLTPNKLLSNLVESLPNLRHLDISGTNLAGDGVAMKTNNTSSSSDIPGLASRAENPLEFLGLYYTAHSACKWHDIPAIRIAGEATEEQILVAASVYQDRHELLTKVLNDLYHL
;
A
#
# COMPACT_ATOMS: atom_id res chain seq x y z
N ASN A 1 -0.96 -34.35 8.03
CA ASN A 1 -1.12 -33.02 7.38
C ASN A 1 0.10 -32.11 7.62
N ASP A 2 1.31 -32.66 7.64
CA ASP A 2 2.53 -31.96 8.11
C ASP A 2 3.45 -31.48 6.98
N TYR A 3 3.16 -31.82 5.72
CA TYR A 3 4.09 -31.63 4.61
C TYR A 3 4.10 -30.22 3.99
N ARG A 4 3.17 -29.33 4.37
CA ARG A 4 3.12 -27.95 3.84
C ARG A 4 3.85 -26.91 4.70
N MET A 5 4.01 -27.15 5.99
CA MET A 5 4.72 -26.23 6.90
C MET A 5 6.25 -26.35 6.75
N ILE A 6 6.75 -27.50 6.29
CA ILE A 6 8.18 -27.84 6.26
C ILE A 6 8.96 -27.13 5.13
N VAL A 7 8.32 -26.56 4.10
CA VAL A 7 9.07 -26.02 2.94
C VAL A 7 9.66 -24.63 3.19
N LEU A 8 9.06 -23.78 4.06
CA LEU A 8 9.63 -22.45 4.33
C LEU A 8 10.76 -22.46 5.36
N ALA A 9 10.86 -23.50 6.21
CA ALA A 9 11.86 -23.59 7.27
C ALA A 9 13.31 -23.83 6.75
N VAL A 10 13.49 -24.09 5.45
CA VAL A 10 14.77 -24.55 4.87
C VAL A 10 15.45 -23.49 3.98
N LEU A 11 14.95 -22.25 3.95
CA LEU A 11 15.45 -21.21 3.03
C LEU A 11 15.98 -19.97 3.79
N PRO A 12 17.07 -20.07 4.58
CA PRO A 12 17.58 -18.95 5.39
C PRO A 12 18.10 -17.77 4.55
N GLN A 13 18.35 -17.98 3.26
CA GLN A 13 18.82 -16.96 2.31
C GLN A 13 17.70 -16.39 1.43
N LEU A 14 16.44 -16.72 1.71
CA LEU A 14 15.31 -16.24 0.92
C LEU A 14 15.14 -14.73 1.10
N ARG A 15 15.33 -13.97 0.02
CA ARG A 15 15.17 -12.51 0.00
C ARG A 15 13.82 -12.04 -0.54
N HIS A 16 13.20 -12.85 -1.39
CA HIS A 16 11.93 -12.54 -2.05
C HIS A 16 10.97 -13.72 -1.88
N LEU A 17 9.80 -13.45 -1.33
CA LEU A 17 8.72 -14.43 -1.19
C LEU A 17 7.43 -13.83 -1.76
N ILE A 18 6.78 -14.57 -2.65
CA ILE A 18 5.50 -14.21 -3.26
C ILE A 18 4.49 -15.30 -2.93
N LEU A 19 3.39 -14.91 -2.30
CA LEU A 19 2.24 -15.74 -2.00
C LEU A 19 1.01 -15.05 -2.60
N ASN A 20 0.47 -15.60 -3.70
CA ASN A 20 -0.68 -15.01 -4.38
C ASN A 20 -1.94 -15.85 -4.13
N GLY A 21 -3.02 -15.23 -3.65
CA GLY A 21 -4.31 -15.89 -3.50
C GLY A 21 -4.34 -16.97 -2.41
N VAL A 22 -3.40 -16.93 -1.46
CA VAL A 22 -3.27 -17.96 -0.42
C VAL A 22 -4.11 -17.60 0.80
N VAL A 23 -4.80 -18.58 1.38
CA VAL A 23 -5.43 -18.42 2.70
C VAL A 23 -4.35 -18.56 3.77
N LEU A 24 -4.05 -17.46 4.46
CA LEU A 24 -3.08 -17.43 5.56
C LEU A 24 -3.77 -17.74 6.88
N GLN A 25 -3.19 -18.68 7.62
CA GLN A 25 -3.64 -19.15 8.92
C GLN A 25 -2.67 -18.65 10.01
N PRO A 26 -3.08 -18.59 11.30
CA PRO A 26 -2.22 -18.09 12.39
C PRO A 26 -0.92 -18.88 12.59
N SER A 27 -0.89 -20.14 12.14
CA SER A 27 0.28 -21.02 12.23
C SER A 27 1.41 -20.68 11.26
N ILE A 28 1.16 -19.83 10.25
CA ILE A 28 2.21 -19.41 9.31
C ILE A 28 3.14 -18.43 10.01
N GLN A 29 4.42 -18.76 10.03
CA GLN A 29 5.47 -17.97 10.67
C GLN A 29 6.50 -17.54 9.63
N PHE A 30 6.96 -16.28 9.74
CA PHE A 30 7.99 -15.72 8.87
C PHE A 30 9.29 -15.44 9.64
N GLY A 31 9.29 -15.45 10.98
CA GLY A 31 10.40 -14.97 11.80
C GLY A 31 11.76 -15.65 11.57
N HIS A 32 11.80 -16.83 10.96
CA HIS A 32 13.05 -17.51 10.58
C HIS A 32 13.63 -17.04 9.24
N LEU A 33 12.91 -16.24 8.45
CA LEU A 33 13.35 -15.71 7.15
C LEU A 33 14.11 -14.38 7.34
N SER A 34 15.21 -14.42 8.09
CA SER A 34 15.95 -13.20 8.49
C SER A 34 16.48 -12.36 7.32
N GLU A 35 16.74 -12.97 6.17
CA GLU A 35 17.21 -12.29 4.95
C GLU A 35 16.08 -11.73 4.07
N LEU A 36 14.82 -11.93 4.44
CA LEU A 36 13.67 -11.53 3.63
C LEU A 36 13.59 -10.00 3.53
N THR A 37 13.69 -9.50 2.29
CA THR A 37 13.61 -8.07 1.97
C THR A 37 12.32 -7.71 1.26
N TYR A 38 11.68 -8.67 0.59
CA TYR A 38 10.46 -8.47 -0.20
C TYR A 38 9.45 -9.58 0.12
N LEU A 39 8.26 -9.17 0.55
CA LEU A 39 7.12 -10.05 0.77
C LEU A 39 5.91 -9.55 0.01
N ASP A 40 5.37 -10.39 -0.85
CA ASP A 40 4.15 -10.12 -1.59
C ASP A 40 3.08 -11.11 -1.17
N LEU A 41 1.97 -10.57 -0.65
CA LEU A 41 0.81 -11.31 -0.18
C LEU A 41 -0.42 -10.99 -1.05
N THR A 42 -0.23 -10.60 -2.30
CA THR A 42 -1.31 -10.21 -3.22
C THR A 42 -2.48 -11.19 -3.17
N ALA A 43 -3.69 -10.66 -2.99
CA ALA A 43 -4.95 -11.41 -2.93
C ALA A 43 -4.99 -12.53 -1.85
N CYS A 44 -4.08 -12.54 -0.88
CA CYS A 44 -4.16 -13.46 0.25
C CYS A 44 -5.37 -13.16 1.14
N ILE A 45 -5.92 -14.21 1.74
CA ILE A 45 -7.06 -14.12 2.68
C ILE A 45 -6.54 -14.38 4.08
N PHE A 46 -6.77 -13.44 5.01
CA PHE A 46 -6.35 -13.60 6.40
C PHE A 46 -7.42 -14.32 7.21
N ALA A 47 -7.31 -15.64 7.29
CA ALA A 47 -8.16 -16.47 8.15
C ALA A 47 -7.55 -16.48 9.56
N GLU A 48 -7.78 -15.40 10.32
CA GLU A 48 -7.19 -15.12 11.64
C GLU A 48 -5.66 -14.89 11.65
N PHE A 49 -5.01 -14.92 10.47
CA PHE A 49 -3.63 -14.49 10.33
C PHE A 49 -3.48 -13.00 10.65
N SER A 50 -2.37 -12.63 11.29
CA SER A 50 -2.03 -11.24 11.61
C SER A 50 -0.64 -10.90 11.11
N LEU A 51 -0.45 -9.66 10.64
CA LEU A 51 0.84 -9.12 10.23
C LEU A 51 1.84 -9.02 11.39
N LYS A 52 1.44 -9.32 12.63
CA LYS A 52 2.37 -9.41 13.77
C LYS A 52 3.49 -10.42 13.52
N ALA A 53 3.21 -11.46 12.72
CA ALA A 53 4.20 -12.43 12.28
C ALA A 53 5.36 -11.84 11.45
N LEU A 54 5.24 -10.57 11.02
CA LEU A 54 6.24 -9.86 10.23
C LEU A 54 7.11 -8.90 11.04
N ILE A 55 6.75 -8.61 12.31
CA ILE A 55 7.45 -7.60 13.13
C ILE A 55 8.93 -7.96 13.34
N ASP A 56 9.22 -9.25 13.46
CA ASP A 56 10.56 -9.76 13.73
C ASP A 56 11.39 -9.97 12.46
N LEU A 57 10.95 -9.46 11.29
CA LEU A 57 11.71 -9.49 10.04
C LEU A 57 12.61 -8.24 9.92
N PRO A 58 13.88 -8.29 10.32
CA PRO A 58 14.72 -7.09 10.45
C PRO A 58 15.02 -6.42 9.11
N ASN A 59 14.99 -7.20 8.02
CA ASN A 59 15.41 -6.77 6.69
C ASN A 59 14.23 -6.46 5.75
N LEU A 60 12.98 -6.62 6.18
CA LEU A 60 11.83 -6.43 5.30
C LEU A 60 11.74 -4.96 4.83
N LYS A 61 11.86 -4.74 3.52
CA LYS A 61 11.83 -3.41 2.88
C LYS A 61 10.59 -3.18 2.03
N ALA A 62 10.04 -4.23 1.43
CA ALA A 62 8.86 -4.15 0.59
C ALA A 62 7.79 -5.13 1.09
N LEU A 63 6.58 -4.59 1.30
CA LEU A 63 5.41 -5.37 1.63
C LEU A 63 4.28 -5.02 0.65
N ILE A 64 3.86 -6.02 -0.14
CA ILE A 64 2.77 -5.87 -1.10
C ILE A 64 1.53 -6.56 -0.56
N LEU A 65 0.46 -5.78 -0.34
CA LEU A 65 -0.85 -6.23 0.13
C LEU A 65 -1.95 -5.92 -0.89
N PHE A 66 -1.59 -5.86 -2.18
CA PHE A 66 -2.55 -5.61 -3.25
C PHE A 66 -3.73 -6.61 -3.18
N ASN A 67 -4.96 -6.10 -3.16
CA ASN A 67 -6.18 -6.92 -3.00
C ASN A 67 -6.25 -7.76 -1.72
N VAL A 68 -5.57 -7.35 -0.65
CA VAL A 68 -5.78 -7.88 0.70
C VAL A 68 -6.75 -6.96 1.44
N TRP A 69 -7.92 -7.47 1.80
CA TRP A 69 -8.98 -6.71 2.47
C TRP A 69 -9.81 -7.64 3.37
N PRO A 70 -10.26 -7.20 4.57
CA PRO A 70 -10.04 -5.91 5.22
C PRO A 70 -8.67 -5.80 5.93
N LEU A 71 -8.21 -4.57 6.18
CA LEU A 71 -6.91 -4.29 6.83
C LEU A 71 -6.99 -3.38 8.07
N ASP A 72 -8.17 -2.90 8.47
CA ASP A 72 -8.36 -1.95 9.58
C ASP A 72 -7.64 -2.37 10.88
N HIS A 73 -7.72 -3.67 11.21
CA HIS A 73 -7.12 -4.23 12.42
C HIS A 73 -5.59 -4.39 12.33
N GLU A 74 -5.02 -4.32 11.13
CA GLU A 74 -3.60 -4.54 10.87
C GLU A 74 -2.79 -3.23 10.81
N PHE A 75 -3.44 -2.07 10.69
CA PHE A 75 -2.77 -0.75 10.72
C PHE A 75 -1.84 -0.55 11.92
N PRO A 76 -2.25 -0.87 13.18
CA PRO A 76 -1.34 -0.77 14.33
C PRO A 76 -0.08 -1.62 14.19
N THR A 77 -0.14 -2.73 13.45
CA THR A 77 1.00 -3.58 13.17
C THR A 77 1.84 -3.04 12.01
N LEU A 78 1.20 -2.58 10.93
CA LEU A 78 1.89 -1.90 9.82
C LEU A 78 2.76 -0.75 10.32
N CYS A 79 2.25 0.06 11.25
CA CYS A 79 3.01 1.14 11.89
C CYS A 79 4.28 0.69 12.64
N LYS A 80 4.44 -0.60 12.95
CA LYS A 80 5.63 -1.14 13.64
C LYS A 80 6.72 -1.59 12.68
N LEU A 81 6.44 -1.73 11.38
CA LEU A 81 7.38 -2.22 10.37
C LEU A 81 8.32 -1.10 9.87
N LYS A 82 9.11 -0.53 10.77
CA LYS A 82 9.89 0.72 10.56
C LYS A 82 10.93 0.63 9.43
N SER A 83 11.31 -0.58 9.02
CA SER A 83 12.26 -0.83 7.93
C SER A 83 11.65 -0.67 6.54
N LEU A 84 10.32 -0.63 6.42
CA LEU A 84 9.63 -0.57 5.13
C LEU A 84 10.00 0.70 4.36
N GLN A 85 10.26 0.49 3.08
CA GLN A 85 10.52 1.50 2.06
C GLN A 85 9.42 1.51 0.99
N THR A 86 8.81 0.35 0.74
CA THR A 86 7.68 0.16 -0.18
C THR A 86 6.53 -0.51 0.56
N LEU A 87 5.35 0.10 0.51
CA LEU A 87 4.11 -0.47 1.02
C LEU A 87 3.01 -0.29 -0.02
N ASP A 88 2.32 -1.37 -0.34
CA ASP A 88 1.18 -1.36 -1.24
C ASP A 88 -0.06 -1.86 -0.50
N LEU A 89 -1.07 -0.99 -0.40
CA LEU A 89 -2.38 -1.22 0.22
C LEU A 89 -3.51 -1.11 -0.82
N SER A 90 -3.17 -1.13 -2.10
CA SER A 90 -4.13 -0.87 -3.18
C SER A 90 -5.13 -2.01 -3.35
N VAL A 91 -6.29 -1.66 -3.92
CA VAL A 91 -7.34 -2.62 -4.28
C VAL A 91 -7.85 -2.33 -5.69
N SER A 92 -8.26 -3.37 -6.40
CA SER A 92 -8.81 -3.24 -7.76
C SER A 92 -10.33 -2.98 -7.77
N ARG A 93 -11.05 -3.43 -6.74
CA ARG A 93 -12.50 -3.31 -6.59
C ARG A 93 -12.90 -2.12 -5.72
N ALA A 94 -12.55 -0.92 -6.17
CA ALA A 94 -12.95 0.33 -5.52
C ALA A 94 -14.47 0.37 -5.25
N ASN A 95 -14.88 0.96 -4.12
CA ASN A 95 -16.26 1.00 -3.59
C ASN A 95 -16.82 -0.32 -3.04
N VAL A 96 -16.13 -1.44 -3.22
CA VAL A 96 -16.45 -2.72 -2.56
C VAL A 96 -15.43 -2.98 -1.45
N ASP A 97 -14.15 -2.85 -1.79
CA ASP A 97 -13.02 -2.95 -0.87
C ASP A 97 -12.37 -1.56 -0.69
N GLY A 98 -11.48 -1.42 0.30
CA GLY A 98 -10.65 -0.22 0.45
C GLY A 98 -11.35 0.99 1.08
N ASN A 99 -12.52 0.80 1.71
CA ASN A 99 -13.26 1.85 2.39
C ASN A 99 -13.03 1.81 3.90
N TYR A 100 -12.18 2.69 4.40
CA TYR A 100 -11.84 2.82 5.82
C TYR A 100 -12.72 3.86 6.52
N LEU A 101 -13.02 3.64 7.80
CA LEU A 101 -13.85 4.55 8.61
C LEU A 101 -13.15 5.87 8.97
N THR A 102 -11.83 5.84 9.15
CA THR A 102 -11.03 7.02 9.57
C THR A 102 -9.79 7.20 8.69
N PRO A 103 -9.95 7.37 7.36
CA PRO A 103 -8.87 7.26 6.39
C PRO A 103 -7.72 8.24 6.66
N ASN A 104 -8.04 9.52 6.91
CA ASN A 104 -7.04 10.56 7.20
C ASN A 104 -6.16 10.20 8.41
N LYS A 105 -6.77 9.72 9.49
CA LYS A 105 -6.06 9.35 10.72
C LYS A 105 -5.21 8.10 10.53
N LEU A 106 -5.75 7.10 9.82
CA LEU A 106 -5.01 5.88 9.50
C LEU A 106 -3.78 6.17 8.65
N LEU A 107 -3.93 6.98 7.61
CA LEU A 107 -2.84 7.35 6.72
C LEU A 107 -1.77 8.21 7.42
N SER A 108 -2.16 9.23 8.19
CA SER A 108 -1.22 10.05 8.98
C SER A 108 -0.42 9.21 9.97
N ASN A 109 -1.10 8.37 10.77
CA ASN A 109 -0.43 7.47 11.71
C ASN A 109 0.55 6.54 11.00
N LEU A 110 0.19 6.03 9.82
CA LEU A 110 1.01 5.12 9.03
C LEU A 110 2.28 5.81 8.53
N VAL A 111 2.17 6.96 7.85
CA VAL A 111 3.33 7.63 7.25
C VAL A 111 4.25 8.28 8.29
N GLU A 112 3.71 8.80 9.38
CA GLU A 112 4.51 9.30 10.52
C GLU A 112 5.24 8.16 11.23
N SER A 113 4.66 6.96 11.21
CA SER A 113 5.27 5.77 11.81
C SER A 113 6.34 5.13 10.92
N LEU A 114 6.38 5.37 9.62
CA LEU A 114 7.28 4.69 8.68
C LEU A 114 8.34 5.65 8.13
N PRO A 115 9.44 5.91 8.87
CA PRO A 115 10.39 6.98 8.54
C PRO A 115 11.17 6.72 7.24
N ASN A 116 11.27 5.44 6.82
CA ASN A 116 11.98 5.04 5.62
C ASN A 116 11.07 4.88 4.39
N LEU A 117 9.76 5.15 4.53
CA LEU A 117 8.80 4.94 3.45
C LEU A 117 9.05 5.93 2.31
N ARG A 118 9.22 5.39 1.10
CA ARG A 118 9.49 6.13 -0.14
C ARG A 118 8.45 5.84 -1.22
N HIS A 119 7.89 4.63 -1.22
CA HIS A 119 6.87 4.19 -2.16
C HIS A 119 5.63 3.75 -1.40
N LEU A 120 4.49 4.39 -1.69
CA LEU A 120 3.20 4.05 -1.11
C LEU A 120 2.16 3.91 -2.22
N ASP A 121 1.44 2.81 -2.26
CA ASP A 121 0.30 2.66 -3.15
C ASP A 121 -0.99 2.51 -2.34
N ILE A 122 -1.92 3.45 -2.53
CA ILE A 122 -3.26 3.46 -1.90
C ILE A 122 -4.36 3.50 -2.96
N SER A 123 -4.03 3.13 -4.21
CA SER A 123 -4.95 3.10 -5.34
C SER A 123 -6.22 2.29 -5.03
N GLY A 124 -7.37 2.77 -5.50
CA GLY A 124 -8.66 2.11 -5.26
C GLY A 124 -9.21 2.22 -3.83
N THR A 125 -8.53 2.91 -2.91
CA THR A 125 -8.99 3.12 -1.53
C THR A 125 -9.52 4.53 -1.30
N ASN A 126 -10.12 4.77 -0.12
CA ASN A 126 -10.44 6.11 0.36
C ASN A 126 -9.36 6.74 1.28
N LEU A 127 -8.17 6.15 1.38
CA LEU A 127 -7.12 6.62 2.31
C LEU A 127 -6.63 8.04 2.02
N ALA A 128 -6.71 8.49 0.76
CA ALA A 128 -6.31 9.84 0.37
C ALA A 128 -7.22 10.93 0.98
N GLY A 129 -8.41 10.56 1.45
CA GLY A 129 -9.30 11.43 2.19
C GLY A 129 -10.75 11.28 1.78
N ASP A 130 -11.63 12.01 2.47
CA ASP A 130 -13.08 11.99 2.31
C ASP A 130 -13.60 13.08 1.34
N GLY A 131 -12.69 13.75 0.62
CA GLY A 131 -13.02 14.84 -0.29
C GLY A 131 -13.46 16.13 0.42
N VAL A 132 -13.36 16.19 1.75
CA VAL A 132 -13.65 17.41 2.52
C VAL A 132 -12.32 18.07 2.89
N ALA A 133 -12.11 19.29 2.42
CA ALA A 133 -10.94 20.07 2.79
C ALA A 133 -10.91 20.29 4.31
N MET A 134 -9.99 19.63 5.02
CA MET A 134 -9.75 19.90 6.42
C MET A 134 -8.97 21.22 6.51
N LYS A 135 -9.66 22.32 6.84
CA LYS A 135 -9.00 23.61 7.14
C LYS A 135 -8.14 23.44 8.40
N THR A 136 -6.87 23.09 8.23
CA THR A 136 -5.90 23.16 9.33
C THR A 136 -5.51 24.63 9.51
N ASN A 137 -5.96 25.24 10.59
CA ASN A 137 -5.51 26.57 10.98
C ASN A 137 -3.98 26.49 11.25
N ASN A 138 -3.18 27.12 10.37
CA ASN A 138 -1.74 27.47 10.55
C ASN A 138 -0.63 26.56 9.99
N THR A 139 -0.58 26.25 8.70
CA THR A 139 0.72 26.17 7.99
C THR A 139 0.54 26.43 6.49
N SER A 140 1.48 27.17 5.89
CA SER A 140 1.54 27.49 4.45
C SER A 140 2.13 26.35 3.58
N SER A 141 2.39 25.18 4.18
CA SER A 141 2.94 23.97 3.54
C SER A 141 2.09 22.76 3.93
N SER A 142 0.82 22.73 3.53
CA SER A 142 -0.09 21.62 3.83
C SER A 142 -0.40 20.83 2.56
N SER A 143 -0.27 19.49 2.63
CA SER A 143 -0.73 18.57 1.58
C SER A 143 -2.26 18.59 1.47
N ASP A 144 -2.79 18.57 0.25
CA ASP A 144 -4.23 18.41 -0.02
C ASP A 144 -4.75 17.03 0.41
N ILE A 145 -3.85 16.04 0.52
CA ILE A 145 -4.13 14.75 1.15
C ILE A 145 -3.84 14.90 2.66
N PRO A 146 -4.86 14.97 3.54
CA PRO A 146 -4.64 15.33 4.96
C PRO A 146 -3.74 14.33 5.68
N GLY A 147 -3.88 13.04 5.36
CA GLY A 147 -3.04 11.97 5.92
C GLY A 147 -1.57 12.03 5.50
N LEU A 148 -1.20 12.86 4.51
CA LEU A 148 0.17 13.02 4.03
C LEU A 148 0.79 14.38 4.39
N ALA A 149 0.15 15.17 5.26
CA ALA A 149 0.65 16.49 5.65
C ALA A 149 2.11 16.47 6.15
N SER A 150 2.53 15.43 6.87
CA SER A 150 3.91 15.26 7.37
C SER A 150 4.94 15.02 6.26
N ARG A 151 4.51 14.77 5.01
CA ARG A 151 5.35 14.54 3.84
C ARG A 151 5.50 15.78 2.94
N ALA A 152 4.87 16.92 3.28
CA ALA A 152 4.93 18.13 2.47
C ALA A 152 6.37 18.57 2.13
N GLU A 153 7.27 18.52 3.12
CA GLU A 153 8.69 18.90 2.96
C GLU A 153 9.62 17.70 2.69
N ASN A 154 9.07 16.49 2.60
CA ASN A 154 9.82 15.26 2.29
C ASN A 154 8.92 14.33 1.47
N PRO A 155 8.68 14.66 0.19
CA PRO A 155 7.72 13.94 -0.64
C PRO A 155 8.08 12.46 -0.79
N LEU A 156 7.08 11.62 -1.04
CA LEU A 156 7.29 10.24 -1.45
C LEU A 156 7.94 10.22 -2.85
N GLU A 157 8.76 9.21 -3.13
CA GLU A 157 9.27 9.00 -4.50
C GLU A 157 8.17 8.51 -5.43
N PHE A 158 7.23 7.74 -4.88
CA PHE A 158 6.09 7.23 -5.60
C PHE A 158 4.84 7.23 -4.71
N LEU A 159 3.73 7.70 -5.30
CA LEU A 159 2.41 7.58 -4.70
C LEU A 159 1.40 7.04 -5.73
N GLY A 160 0.80 5.89 -5.41
CA GLY A 160 -0.32 5.34 -6.18
C GLY A 160 -1.64 5.92 -5.72
N LEU A 161 -2.31 6.65 -6.61
CA LEU A 161 -3.61 7.30 -6.40
C LEU A 161 -4.66 6.88 -7.44
N TYR A 162 -4.37 5.86 -8.24
CA TYR A 162 -5.20 5.44 -9.35
C TYR A 162 -6.58 4.95 -8.87
N TYR A 163 -7.66 5.58 -9.36
CA TYR A 163 -9.03 5.32 -8.89
C TYR A 163 -9.21 5.42 -7.37
N THR A 164 -8.43 6.28 -6.70
CA THR A 164 -8.73 6.64 -5.30
C THR A 164 -10.09 7.34 -5.21
N ALA A 165 -10.75 7.21 -4.06
CA ALA A 165 -12.00 7.93 -3.80
C ALA A 165 -11.79 9.44 -3.99
N HIS A 166 -12.85 10.14 -4.42
CA HIS A 166 -12.86 11.59 -4.64
C HIS A 166 -11.83 12.10 -5.67
N SER A 167 -11.29 11.22 -6.51
CA SER A 167 -10.29 11.54 -7.54
C SER A 167 -9.09 12.30 -6.96
N ALA A 168 -8.53 11.80 -5.85
CA ALA A 168 -7.46 12.48 -5.13
C ALA A 168 -6.21 12.73 -5.98
N CYS A 169 -5.99 11.95 -7.04
CA CYS A 169 -4.93 12.18 -8.03
C CYS A 169 -5.03 13.52 -8.79
N LYS A 170 -6.20 14.19 -8.75
CA LYS A 170 -6.46 15.50 -9.36
C LYS A 170 -6.21 16.68 -8.41
N TRP A 171 -5.89 16.42 -7.15
CA TRP A 171 -5.60 17.49 -6.18
C TRP A 171 -4.22 18.10 -6.45
N HIS A 172 -3.96 19.30 -5.94
CA HIS A 172 -2.81 20.10 -6.37
C HIS A 172 -1.59 19.79 -5.51
N ASP A 173 -1.72 19.93 -4.20
CA ASP A 173 -0.60 19.82 -3.25
C ASP A 173 -0.41 18.36 -2.80
N ILE A 174 -0.03 17.49 -3.75
CA ILE A 174 0.25 16.06 -3.50
C ILE A 174 1.75 15.87 -3.21
N PRO A 175 2.15 15.40 -2.02
CA PRO A 175 3.56 15.29 -1.62
C PRO A 175 4.23 14.02 -2.19
N ALA A 176 4.35 13.95 -3.52
CA ALA A 176 5.01 12.85 -4.23
C ALA A 176 5.72 13.31 -5.51
N ILE A 177 6.85 12.68 -5.84
CA ILE A 177 7.63 12.98 -7.06
C ILE A 177 6.99 12.32 -8.28
N ARG A 178 6.56 11.05 -8.16
CA ARG A 178 5.89 10.29 -9.21
C ARG A 178 4.52 9.84 -8.73
N ILE A 179 3.50 10.03 -9.55
CA ILE A 179 2.12 9.70 -9.21
C ILE A 179 1.56 8.73 -10.26
N ALA A 180 1.08 7.56 -9.84
CA ALA A 180 0.19 6.74 -10.66
C ALA A 180 -1.25 7.21 -10.43
N GLY A 181 -1.95 7.64 -11.47
CA GLY A 181 -3.27 8.25 -11.36
C GLY A 181 -3.95 8.39 -12.72
N GLU A 182 -5.16 8.93 -12.71
CA GLU A 182 -6.00 9.11 -13.90
C GLU A 182 -6.26 10.58 -14.25
N ALA A 183 -5.47 11.52 -13.71
CA ALA A 183 -5.68 12.96 -13.94
C ALA A 183 -5.03 13.48 -15.23
N THR A 184 -3.89 12.93 -15.63
CA THR A 184 -3.08 13.39 -16.78
C THR A 184 -2.49 12.21 -17.54
N GLU A 185 -2.07 12.42 -18.79
CA GLU A 185 -1.35 11.40 -19.57
C GLU A 185 -0.12 10.86 -18.83
N GLU A 186 0.68 11.74 -18.21
CA GLU A 186 1.84 11.32 -17.42
C GLU A 186 1.45 10.38 -16.28
N GLN A 187 0.41 10.72 -15.51
CA GLN A 187 -0.06 9.86 -14.42
C GLN A 187 -0.56 8.51 -14.93
N ILE A 188 -1.27 8.49 -16.06
CA ILE A 188 -1.80 7.26 -16.66
C ILE A 188 -0.66 6.38 -17.19
N LEU A 189 0.38 6.96 -17.80
CA LEU A 189 1.57 6.22 -18.22
C LEU A 189 2.34 5.65 -17.04
N VAL A 190 2.45 6.39 -15.92
CA VAL A 190 3.01 5.86 -14.68
C VAL A 190 2.16 4.71 -14.15
N ALA A 191 0.83 4.83 -14.17
CA ALA A 191 -0.08 3.75 -13.78
C ALA A 191 0.09 2.50 -14.68
N ALA A 192 0.26 2.69 -16.00
CA ALA A 192 0.49 1.59 -16.95
C ALA A 192 1.79 0.84 -16.62
N SER A 193 2.87 1.58 -16.34
CA SER A 193 4.15 1.03 -15.93
C SER A 193 4.08 0.23 -14.63
N VAL A 194 3.32 0.72 -13.64
CA VAL A 194 3.29 0.11 -12.29
C VAL A 194 2.33 -1.08 -12.26
N TYR A 195 1.21 -1.01 -12.99
CA TYR A 195 0.13 -2.00 -12.92
C TYR A 195 0.11 -2.99 -14.09
N GLN A 196 1.17 -3.05 -14.90
CA GLN A 196 1.26 -3.95 -16.07
C GLN A 196 0.98 -5.43 -15.74
N ASP A 197 1.34 -5.89 -14.54
CA ASP A 197 1.11 -7.28 -14.11
C ASP A 197 -0.22 -7.48 -13.35
N ARG A 198 -1.05 -6.42 -13.24
CA ARG A 198 -2.34 -6.44 -12.53
C ARG A 198 -3.48 -6.33 -13.52
N HIS A 199 -3.91 -7.46 -14.09
CA HIS A 199 -4.88 -7.52 -15.19
C HIS A 199 -6.12 -6.61 -15.02
N GLU A 200 -6.73 -6.61 -13.83
CA GLU A 200 -7.92 -5.77 -13.54
C GLU A 200 -7.62 -4.27 -13.56
N LEU A 201 -6.44 -3.84 -13.07
CA LEU A 201 -6.05 -2.44 -13.11
C LEU A 201 -5.54 -2.05 -14.50
N LEU A 202 -4.71 -2.89 -15.14
CA LEU A 202 -4.20 -2.65 -16.48
C LEU A 202 -5.33 -2.43 -17.49
N THR A 203 -6.40 -3.22 -17.41
CA THR A 203 -7.57 -3.04 -18.29
C THR A 203 -8.18 -1.65 -18.15
N LYS A 204 -8.29 -1.13 -16.92
CA LYS A 204 -8.77 0.24 -16.69
C LYS A 204 -7.77 1.28 -17.23
N VAL A 205 -6.47 1.06 -17.03
CA VAL A 205 -5.43 1.98 -17.49
C VAL A 205 -5.43 2.10 -19.02
N LEU A 206 -5.57 0.97 -19.72
CA LEU A 206 -5.66 0.95 -21.18
C LEU A 206 -6.92 1.67 -21.68
N ASN A 207 -8.05 1.58 -20.95
CA ASN A 207 -9.25 2.34 -21.29
C ASN A 207 -9.02 3.85 -21.11
N ASP A 208 -8.41 4.26 -19.99
CA ASP A 208 -8.12 5.68 -19.75
C ASP A 208 -7.13 6.23 -20.79
N LEU A 209 -6.11 5.45 -21.18
CA LEU A 209 -5.18 5.80 -22.27
C LEU A 209 -5.88 6.01 -23.61
N TYR A 210 -6.91 5.21 -23.92
CA TYR A 210 -7.67 5.34 -25.16
C TYR A 210 -8.54 6.61 -25.19
N HIS A 211 -8.89 7.15 -24.02
CA HIS A 211 -9.75 8.32 -23.87
C HIS A 211 -8.99 9.65 -23.71
N LEU A 212 -7.66 9.63 -23.81
CA LEU A 212 -6.81 10.82 -23.85
C LEU A 212 -6.96 11.64 -25.14
#